data_AF-A0A9E0EF56-F1
#
_entry.id   AF-A0A9E0EF56-F1
#
_cell.length_a   1.000
_cell.length_b   1.000
_cell.length_c   1.000
_cell.angle_alpha   90.00
_cell.angle_beta   90.00
_cell.angle_gamma   90.00
#
_symmetry.space_group_name_H-M   'P 1'
#
loop_
_entity.id
_entity.type
_entity.pdbx_description
1 polymer ?
#
loop_
_entity_poly.entity_id
_entity_poly.type
_entity_poly.pdbx_seq_one_letter_code
_entity_poly.pdbx_strand_id
1 'polypeptide(L)'
;MFTKKNCLIHLFFIVIAAGLYRYGIKAPDLTWNMFLALVSLDFAILTHFSKNGFIKFITAVLWLFFYPNTFYMVTDIVHMHFANTVLWQRESMILFMLYVPSIFFGVMSGVESLRLIFSAFAIKSYWLRL
;
A
#
# COMPACT_ATOMS: atom_id res chain seq x y z
N MET A 1 12.62 13.10 5.48
CA MET A 1 12.79 13.91 4.25
C MET A 1 12.24 13.11 3.08
N PHE A 2 11.28 13.65 2.31
CA PHE A 2 10.70 12.95 1.17
C PHE A 2 11.76 12.76 0.08
N THR A 3 12.04 11.51 -0.28
CA THR A 3 12.96 11.18 -1.37
C THR A 3 12.22 11.16 -2.71
N LYS A 4 12.96 11.25 -3.82
CA LYS A 4 12.40 11.10 -5.19
C LYS A 4 11.55 9.83 -5.32
N LYS A 5 11.96 8.75 -4.65
CA LYS A 5 11.23 7.47 -4.58
C LYS A 5 9.82 7.65 -4.00
N ASN A 6 9.70 8.34 -2.87
CA ASN A 6 8.41 8.52 -2.20
C ASN A 6 7.46 9.37 -3.06
N CYS A 7 7.96 10.43 -3.71
CA CYS A 7 7.14 11.20 -4.66
C CYS A 7 6.61 10.33 -5.81
N LEU A 8 7.42 9.40 -6.34
CA LEU A 8 6.97 8.47 -7.38
C LEU A 8 5.89 7.51 -6.86
N ILE A 9 5.99 7.05 -5.61
CA ILE A 9 4.97 6.20 -4.98
C ILE A 9 3.63 6.95 -4.87
N HIS A 10 3.65 8.20 -4.41
CA HIS A 10 2.43 9.01 -4.37
C HIS A 10 1.87 9.31 -5.76
N LEU A 11 2.73 9.61 -6.73
CA LEU A 11 2.30 9.81 -8.12
C LEU A 11 1.64 8.56 -8.69
N PHE A 12 2.22 7.39 -8.43
CA PHE A 12 1.68 6.10 -8.87
C PHE A 12 0.31 5.82 -8.22
N PHE A 13 0.16 6.11 -6.92
CA PHE A 13 -1.14 6.06 -6.24
C PHE A 13 -2.18 6.96 -6.91
N ILE A 14 -1.82 8.22 -7.21
CA ILE A 14 -2.74 9.19 -7.86
C ILE A 14 -3.18 8.68 -9.23
N VAL A 15 -2.27 8.13 -10.03
CA VAL A 15 -2.58 7.59 -11.36
C VAL A 15 -3.59 6.43 -11.26
N ILE A 16 -3.36 5.49 -10.33
CA ILE A 16 -4.27 4.36 -10.13
C ILE A 16 -5.62 4.84 -9.59
N ALA A 17 -5.62 5.69 -8.56
CA ALA A 17 -6.85 6.22 -7.95
C ALA A 17 -7.70 7.00 -8.98
N ALA A 18 -7.06 7.80 -9.84
CA ALA A 18 -7.74 8.48 -10.94
C ALA A 18 -8.33 7.49 -11.97
N GLY A 19 -7.60 6.41 -12.27
CA GLY A 19 -8.11 5.30 -13.10
C GLY A 19 -9.33 4.63 -12.49
N LEU A 20 -9.25 4.23 -11.21
CA LEU A 20 -10.36 3.60 -10.48
C LEU A 20 -11.61 4.51 -10.44
N TYR A 21 -11.41 5.81 -10.20
CA TYR A 21 -12.49 6.81 -10.21
C TYR A 21 -13.12 6.96 -11.61
N ARG A 22 -12.30 7.05 -12.66
CA ARG A 22 -12.76 7.29 -14.04
C ARG A 22 -13.59 6.14 -14.62
N TYR A 23 -13.26 4.90 -14.24
CA TYR A 23 -13.95 3.69 -14.67
C TYR A 23 -15.09 3.26 -13.73
N GLY A 24 -15.44 4.11 -12.76
CA GLY A 24 -16.64 3.92 -11.94
C GLY A 24 -16.59 2.68 -11.06
N ILE A 25 -15.37 2.21 -10.72
CA ILE A 25 -15.18 1.04 -9.86
C ILE A 25 -15.55 1.47 -8.44
N LYS A 26 -16.83 1.29 -8.10
CA LYS A 26 -17.27 1.30 -6.70
C LYS A 26 -16.91 -0.03 -6.06
N ALA A 27 -15.62 -0.39 -6.07
CA ALA A 27 -15.06 -1.28 -5.07
C ALA A 27 -14.82 -0.35 -3.87
N PRO A 28 -15.77 -0.26 -2.91
CA PRO A 28 -15.73 0.76 -1.86
C PRO A 28 -14.43 0.67 -1.05
N ASP A 29 -13.83 -0.53 -1.04
CA ASP A 29 -12.73 -0.88 -0.19
C ASP A 29 -11.36 -0.73 -0.88
N LEU A 30 -11.24 -0.87 -2.20
CA LEU A 30 -9.92 -0.92 -2.84
C LEU A 30 -9.16 0.42 -2.77
N THR A 31 -9.79 1.50 -3.23
CA THR A 31 -9.17 2.84 -3.19
C THR A 31 -8.89 3.27 -1.75
N TRP A 32 -9.78 2.90 -0.83
CA TRP A 32 -9.63 3.17 0.60
C TRP A 32 -8.47 2.39 1.20
N ASN A 33 -8.36 1.10 0.90
CA ASN A 33 -7.24 0.26 1.30
C ASN A 33 -5.92 0.82 0.75
N MET A 34 -5.90 1.26 -0.51
CA MET A 34 -4.72 1.88 -1.13
C MET A 34 -4.29 3.13 -0.40
N PHE A 35 -5.26 3.97 0.00
CA PHE A 35 -4.99 5.14 0.81
C PHE A 35 -4.43 4.76 2.18
N LEU A 36 -5.02 3.77 2.87
CA LEU A 36 -4.52 3.31 4.17
C LEU A 36 -3.11 2.70 4.09
N ALA A 37 -2.79 1.99 3.00
CA ALA A 37 -1.45 1.47 2.74
C ALA A 37 -0.43 2.61 2.53
N LEU A 38 -0.83 3.67 1.83
CA LEU A 38 0.00 4.87 1.67
C LEU A 38 0.23 5.59 3.01
N VAL A 39 -0.81 5.72 3.83
CA VAL A 39 -0.72 6.28 5.18
C VAL A 39 0.23 5.47 6.07
N SER A 40 0.18 4.13 5.97
CA SER A 40 1.15 3.25 6.63
C SER A 40 2.58 3.58 6.22
N LEU A 41 2.86 3.70 4.92
CA LEU A 41 4.17 4.09 4.42
C LEU A 41 4.62 5.46 4.98
N ASP A 42 3.73 6.44 5.02
CA ASP A 42 4.04 7.78 5.56
C ASP A 42 4.39 7.74 7.04
N PHE A 43 3.67 6.96 7.85
CA PHE A 43 4.03 6.74 9.26
C PHE A 43 5.38 6.03 9.42
N ALA A 44 5.71 5.06 8.55
CA ALA A 44 7.01 4.40 8.57
C ALA A 44 8.15 5.36 8.21
N ILE A 45 7.95 6.23 7.21
CA ILE A 45 8.89 7.30 6.86
C ILE A 45 9.09 8.23 8.05
N LEU A 46 8.00 8.67 8.69
CA LEU A 46 8.06 9.56 9.84
C LEU A 46 8.80 8.92 11.03
N THR A 47 8.53 7.64 11.30
CA THR A 47 9.22 6.84 12.32
C THR A 47 10.73 6.78 12.06
N HIS A 48 11.13 6.59 10.79
CA HIS A 48 12.53 6.49 10.40
C HIS A 48 13.30 7.81 10.56
N PHE A 49 12.69 8.94 10.23
CA PHE A 49 13.33 10.25 10.33
C PHE A 49 13.21 10.91 11.72
N SER A 50 12.33 10.41 12.59
CA SER A 50 12.14 10.98 13.91
C SER A 50 13.34 10.71 14.83
N LYS A 51 13.96 11.79 15.32
CA LYS A 51 15.04 11.74 16.33
C LYS A 51 14.50 11.61 17.76
N ASN A 52 13.24 12.00 18.00
CA ASN A 52 12.63 11.94 19.31
C ASN A 52 12.04 10.53 19.53
N GLY A 53 12.53 9.83 20.55
CA GLY A 53 12.10 8.47 20.89
C GLY A 53 10.60 8.34 21.14
N PHE A 54 9.95 9.36 21.71
CA PHE A 54 8.52 9.35 21.97
C PHE A 54 7.69 9.43 20.67
N ILE A 55 8.03 10.37 19.79
CA ILE A 55 7.38 10.52 18.47
C ILE A 55 7.61 9.27 17.63
N LYS A 56 8.82 8.71 17.68
CA LYS A 56 9.17 7.46 16.99
C LYS A 56 8.32 6.28 17.47
N PHE A 57 8.10 6.16 18.78
CA PHE A 57 7.25 5.10 19.31
C PHE A 57 5.79 5.27 18.90
N ILE A 58 5.22 6.48 19.03
CA ILE A 58 3.84 6.75 18.62
C ILE A 58 3.62 6.45 17.14
N THR A 59 4.53 6.91 16.28
CA THR A 59 4.42 6.72 14.83
C THR A 59 4.59 5.26 14.41
N ALA A 60 5.41 4.48 15.13
CA ALA A 60 5.52 3.04 14.95
C ALA A 60 4.24 2.29 15.38
N VAL A 61 3.61 2.71 16.48
CA VAL A 61 2.33 2.14 16.93
C VAL A 61 1.22 2.46 15.93
N LEU A 62 1.14 3.70 15.46
CA LEU A 62 0.20 4.10 14.41
C LEU A 62 0.42 3.29 13.13
N TRP A 63 1.69 3.10 12.70
CA TRP A 63 2.03 2.23 11.58
C TRP A 63 1.43 0.83 11.72
N LEU A 64 1.48 0.22 12.91
CA LEU A 64 0.98 -1.13 13.17
C LEU A 64 -0.54 -1.26 12.96
N PHE A 65 -1.31 -0.19 13.19
CA PHE A 65 -2.75 -0.16 12.89
C PHE A 65 -3.04 -0.12 11.39
N PHE A 66 -2.20 0.56 10.60
CA PHE A 66 -2.42 0.74 9.17
C PHE A 66 -1.75 -0.33 8.30
N TYR A 67 -0.71 -1.00 8.81
CA TYR A 67 0.05 -2.02 8.11
C TYR A 67 -0.79 -3.19 7.56
N PRO A 68 -1.77 -3.76 8.29
CA PRO A 68 -2.60 -4.86 7.77
C PRO A 68 -3.36 -4.52 6.48
N ASN A 69 -3.69 -3.24 6.24
CA ASN A 69 -4.40 -2.77 5.04
C ASN A 69 -3.64 -3.03 3.73
N THR A 70 -2.34 -3.22 3.80
CA THR A 70 -1.52 -3.61 2.66
C THR A 70 -1.85 -5.02 2.16
N PHE A 71 -2.17 -5.95 3.06
CA PHE A 71 -2.54 -7.33 2.74
C PHE A 71 -4.02 -7.51 2.43
N TYR A 72 -4.89 -6.65 2.98
CA TYR A 72 -6.32 -6.71 2.70
C TYR A 72 -6.64 -6.60 1.20
N MET A 73 -5.84 -5.84 0.43
CA MET A 73 -5.98 -5.79 -1.03
C MET A 73 -5.74 -7.14 -1.71
N VAL A 74 -4.82 -7.95 -1.19
CA VAL A 74 -4.54 -9.29 -1.72
C VAL A 74 -5.73 -10.19 -1.48
N THR A 75 -6.31 -10.17 -0.28
CA THR A 75 -7.49 -10.99 0.05
C THR A 75 -8.75 -10.53 -0.67
N ASP A 76 -8.84 -9.25 -1.01
CA ASP A 76 -10.01 -8.70 -1.70
C ASP A 76 -10.15 -9.25 -3.15
N ILE A 77 -9.09 -9.87 -3.69
CA ILE A 77 -9.15 -10.63 -4.94
C ILE A 77 -10.18 -11.76 -4.91
N VAL A 78 -10.49 -12.29 -3.72
CA VAL A 78 -11.44 -13.40 -3.54
C VAL A 78 -12.89 -12.94 -3.74
N HIS A 79 -13.19 -11.66 -3.49
CA HIS A 79 -14.51 -11.08 -3.76
C HIS A 79 -14.74 -10.74 -5.22
N MET A 80 -13.66 -10.64 -6.00
CA MET A 80 -13.78 -10.48 -7.44
C MET A 80 -14.17 -11.82 -8.07
N HIS A 81 -15.41 -11.86 -8.55
CA HIS A 81 -15.95 -12.99 -9.29
C HIS A 81 -15.27 -13.04 -10.68
N PHE A 82 -14.01 -13.51 -10.75
CA PHE A 82 -13.26 -13.69 -12.01
C PHE A 82 -13.80 -14.80 -12.92
N ALA A 83 -14.98 -15.35 -12.60
CA ALA A 83 -15.55 -16.53 -13.23
C ALA A 83 -15.85 -16.28 -14.72
N ASN A 84 -14.97 -16.81 -15.57
CA ASN A 84 -15.07 -17.04 -17.02
C ASN A 84 -15.22 -15.86 -18.00
N THR A 85 -15.75 -14.69 -17.63
CA THR A 85 -16.04 -13.62 -18.61
C THR A 85 -15.05 -12.45 -18.62
N VAL A 86 -14.15 -12.38 -17.64
CA VAL A 86 -13.33 -11.17 -17.37
C VAL A 86 -12.34 -10.83 -18.48
N LEU A 87 -11.80 -11.82 -19.18
CA LEU A 87 -10.82 -11.60 -20.26
C LEU A 87 -11.49 -11.32 -21.62
N TRP A 88 -12.79 -11.55 -21.75
CA TRP A 88 -13.52 -11.42 -23.00
C TRP A 88 -14.30 -10.11 -23.10
N GLN A 89 -14.65 -9.51 -21.96
CA GLN A 89 -15.41 -8.26 -21.88
C GLN A 89 -14.48 -7.07 -21.60
N ARG A 90 -14.53 -6.04 -22.45
CA ARG A 90 -13.65 -4.85 -22.38
C ARG A 90 -13.65 -4.20 -21.00
N GLU A 91 -14.82 -4.06 -20.39
CA GLU A 91 -14.97 -3.41 -19.08
C GLU A 91 -14.25 -4.23 -18.00
N SER A 92 -14.52 -5.53 -17.93
CA SER A 92 -13.89 -6.46 -16.98
C SER A 92 -12.36 -6.56 -17.15
N MET A 93 -11.85 -6.45 -18.38
CA MET A 93 -10.42 -6.40 -18.65
C MET A 93 -9.78 -5.11 -18.09
N ILE A 94 -10.44 -3.97 -18.22
CA ILE A 94 -9.97 -2.70 -17.64
C ILE A 94 -9.97 -2.76 -16.11
N LEU A 95 -11.01 -3.36 -15.51
CA LEU A 95 -11.05 -3.61 -14.06
C LEU A 95 -9.82 -4.42 -13.62
N PHE A 96 -9.54 -5.53 -14.30
CA PHE A 96 -8.39 -6.38 -14.01
C PHE A 96 -7.06 -5.62 -14.14
N MET A 97 -6.89 -4.83 -15.21
CA MET A 97 -5.69 -4.03 -15.45
C MET A 97 -5.47 -2.92 -14.42
N LEU A 98 -6.51 -2.45 -13.74
CA LEU A 98 -6.39 -1.48 -12.64
C LEU A 98 -6.21 -2.17 -11.29
N TYR A 99 -6.86 -3.32 -11.09
CA TYR A 99 -6.86 -4.06 -9.84
C TYR A 99 -5.49 -4.70 -9.54
N VAL A 100 -4.88 -5.33 -10.53
CA VAL A 100 -3.57 -6.00 -10.35
C VAL A 100 -2.48 -4.99 -9.91
N PRO A 101 -2.28 -3.84 -10.59
CA PRO A 101 -1.34 -2.82 -10.11
C PRO A 101 -1.68 -2.25 -8.73
N SER A 102 -2.97 -2.18 -8.36
CA SER A 102 -3.40 -1.74 -7.04
C SER A 102 -2.91 -2.69 -5.94
N ILE A 103 -3.02 -4.01 -6.15
CA ILE A 103 -2.48 -5.01 -5.23
C ILE A 103 -0.95 -4.91 -5.14
N PHE A 104 -0.28 -4.83 -6.30
CA PHE A 104 1.18 -4.67 -6.32
C PHE A 104 1.62 -3.42 -5.56
N PHE A 105 0.88 -2.30 -5.68
CA PHE A 105 1.12 -1.10 -4.90
C PHE A 105 0.97 -1.34 -3.39
N GLY A 106 -0.12 -1.99 -2.97
CA GLY A 106 -0.35 -2.35 -1.56
C GLY A 106 0.78 -3.18 -0.98
N VAL A 107 1.19 -4.24 -1.67
CA VAL A 107 2.28 -5.12 -1.22
C VAL A 107 3.62 -4.39 -1.19
N MET A 108 3.97 -3.65 -2.25
CA MET A 108 5.24 -2.92 -2.31
C MET A 108 5.33 -1.81 -1.26
N SER A 109 4.25 -1.06 -1.04
CA SER A 109 4.18 -0.06 0.03
C SER A 109 4.28 -0.70 1.41
N GLY A 110 3.66 -1.87 1.62
CA GLY A 110 3.81 -2.67 2.83
C GLY A 110 5.25 -3.10 3.08
N VAL A 111 5.91 -3.73 2.10
CA VAL A 111 7.31 -4.17 2.20
C VAL A 111 8.25 -3.00 2.47
N GLU A 112 8.08 -1.88 1.76
CA GLU A 112 8.90 -0.68 1.97
C GLU A 112 8.66 -0.05 3.34
N SER A 113 7.42 -0.01 3.82
CA SER A 113 7.10 0.47 5.16
C SER A 113 7.77 -0.37 6.25
N LEU A 114 7.73 -1.71 6.13
CA LEU A 114 8.41 -2.64 7.03
C LEU A 114 9.92 -2.40 7.04
N ARG A 115 10.53 -2.27 5.86
CA ARG A 115 11.96 -2.01 5.71
C ARG A 115 12.38 -0.71 6.42
N LEU A 116 11.57 0.34 6.32
CA LEU A 116 11.81 1.61 6.99
C LEU A 116 11.71 1.48 8.51
N ILE A 117 10.71 0.76 9.04
CA ILE A 117 10.56 0.49 10.47
C ILE A 117 11.76 -0.30 11.01
N PHE A 118 12.14 -1.39 10.36
CA PHE A 118 13.31 -2.17 10.78
C PHE A 118 14.61 -1.37 10.73
N SER A 119 14.76 -0.53 9.71
CA SER A 119 15.89 0.40 9.65
C SER A 119 15.83 1.48 10.74
N ALA A 120 14.63 1.94 11.11
CA ALA A 120 14.45 2.94 12.16
C ALA A 120 14.88 2.38 13.52
N PHE A 121 14.48 1.16 13.87
CA PHE A 121 14.84 0.51 15.14
C PHE A 121 16.23 -0.14 15.14
N ALA A 122 17.01 0.02 14.05
CA ALA A 122 18.33 -0.58 13.89
C ALA A 122 18.36 -2.08 14.19
N ILE A 123 17.28 -2.80 13.84
CA ILE A 123 17.18 -4.24 14.04
C ILE A 123 18.20 -4.90 13.12
N LYS A 124 19.37 -5.23 13.68
CA LYS A 124 20.48 -5.91 13.00
C LYS A 124 20.33 -7.44 12.95
N SER A 125 19.26 -7.99 13.52
CA SER A 125 19.02 -9.44 13.50
C SER A 125 18.85 -9.91 12.06
N TYR A 126 19.81 -10.72 11.60
CA TYR A 126 19.83 -11.32 10.26
C TYR A 126 18.56 -12.13 9.98
N TRP A 127 17.99 -12.77 11.02
CA TRP A 127 16.79 -13.59 10.94
C TRP A 127 15.49 -12.80 10.69
N LEU A 128 15.44 -11.51 11.02
CA LEU A 128 14.26 -10.66 10.79
C LEU A 128 14.31 -9.90 9.47
N ARG A 129 15.39 -10.04 8.69
CA ARG A 129 15.64 -9.28 7.47
C ARG A 129 15.38 -10.06 6.17
N LEU A 130 15.09 -11.36 6.29
CA LEU A 130 14.91 -12.34 5.22
C LEU A 130 13.42 -12.68 5.10
#